data_AF-A0A9Q2KP41-F1
#
_entry.id   AF-A0A9Q2KP41-F1
#
_cell.length_a   1.000
_cell.length_b   1.000
_cell.length_c   1.000
_cell.angle_alpha   90.00
_cell.angle_beta   90.00
_cell.angle_gamma   90.00
#
_symmetry.space_group_name_H-M   'P 1'
#
loop_
_entity.id
_entity.type
_entity.pdbx_description
1 polymer ?
#
loop_
_entity_poly.entity_id
_entity_poly.type
_entity_poly.pdbx_seq_one_letter_code
_entity_poly.pdbx_strand_id
1 'polypeptide(L)'
;MKKLLGFACSLILLSGPVFATPAPECVKVNKAQIEALFDKWNESLKTGNAKTVSENYLSDAVLLPTVSNKARLTDAEREDYFEHFLAKKPTGKIDSRTIRLGCNKAIDAGTYTFTFADKSTVSARYTFTYAWDGKAWKISTHHSSAMPEG
;
A
#
# COMPACT_ATOMS: atom_id res chain seq x y z
N MET A 1 -17.90 72.17 -23.73
CA MET A 1 -17.70 71.88 -22.29
C MET A 1 -18.56 70.68 -21.91
N LYS A 2 -17.98 69.48 -21.76
CA LYS A 2 -18.67 68.29 -21.23
C LYS A 2 -17.82 67.74 -20.09
N LYS A 3 -18.36 67.78 -18.86
CA LYS A 3 -17.71 67.30 -17.65
C LYS A 3 -17.85 65.77 -17.59
N LEU A 4 -16.73 65.06 -17.56
CA LEU A 4 -16.69 63.63 -17.20
C LEU A 4 -16.85 63.52 -15.68
N LEU A 5 -17.93 62.88 -15.21
CA LEU A 5 -18.03 62.41 -13.83
C LEU A 5 -17.30 61.07 -13.72
N GLY A 6 -16.13 61.06 -13.08
CA GLY A 6 -15.44 59.83 -12.70
C GLY A 6 -16.09 59.22 -11.47
N PHE A 7 -16.68 58.04 -11.60
CA PHE A 7 -17.13 57.23 -10.46
C PHE A 7 -15.95 56.37 -10.00
N ALA A 8 -15.33 56.73 -8.88
CA ALA A 8 -14.35 55.88 -8.21
C ALA A 8 -15.10 54.81 -7.40
N CYS A 9 -15.14 53.59 -7.91
CA CYS A 9 -15.69 52.44 -7.20
C CYS A 9 -14.59 51.85 -6.30
N SER A 10 -14.58 52.25 -5.03
CA SER A 10 -13.66 51.66 -4.03
C SER A 10 -14.05 50.21 -3.77
N LEU A 11 -13.21 49.27 -4.20
CA LEU A 11 -13.31 47.86 -3.78
C LEU A 11 -12.91 47.74 -2.31
N ILE A 12 -13.90 47.56 -1.43
CA ILE A 12 -13.68 47.18 -0.04
C ILE A 12 -13.46 45.65 -0.02
N LEU A 13 -12.22 45.23 0.21
CA LEU A 13 -11.89 43.84 0.49
C LEU A 13 -12.34 43.51 1.93
N LEU A 14 -13.45 42.79 2.07
CA LEU A 14 -13.90 42.24 3.34
C LEU A 14 -13.09 40.96 3.64
N SER A 15 -12.13 41.06 4.56
CA SER A 15 -11.40 39.92 5.10
C SER A 15 -12.30 39.10 6.03
N GLY A 16 -12.91 38.02 5.52
CA GLY A 16 -13.64 37.06 6.35
C GLY A 16 -12.69 36.15 7.14
N PRO A 17 -13.07 35.69 8.34
CA PRO A 17 -12.29 34.69 9.07
C PRO A 17 -12.25 33.37 8.27
N VAL A 18 -11.05 32.90 7.95
CA VAL A 18 -10.85 31.55 7.41
C VAL A 18 -10.85 30.58 8.59
N PHE A 19 -11.91 29.81 8.75
CA PHE A 19 -11.93 28.71 9.71
C PHE A 19 -11.08 27.56 9.16
N ALA A 20 -10.05 27.17 9.91
CA ALA A 20 -9.29 25.97 9.60
C ALA A 20 -10.20 24.74 9.74
N THR A 21 -10.38 23.99 8.66
CA THR A 21 -10.97 22.65 8.75
C THR A 21 -10.10 21.81 9.69
N PRO A 22 -10.69 21.09 10.68
CA PRO A 22 -9.95 20.15 11.49
C PRO A 22 -9.21 19.17 10.58
N ALA A 23 -7.95 18.85 10.92
CA ALA A 23 -7.24 17.80 10.23
C ALA A 23 -8.09 16.50 10.30
N PRO A 24 -8.21 15.73 9.20
CA PRO A 24 -8.95 14.48 9.22
C PRO A 24 -8.46 13.60 10.36
N GLU A 25 -9.38 13.01 11.11
CA GLU A 25 -9.04 12.15 12.23
C GLU A 25 -8.27 10.92 11.72
N CYS A 26 -7.04 10.76 12.18
CA CYS A 26 -6.17 9.69 11.75
C CYS A 26 -6.50 8.41 12.52
N VAL A 27 -6.81 7.33 11.81
CA VAL A 27 -6.84 5.99 12.38
C VAL A 27 -5.41 5.60 12.75
N LYS A 28 -5.19 5.41 14.05
CA LYS A 28 -3.89 5.00 14.59
C LYS A 28 -3.71 3.50 14.42
N VAL A 29 -2.46 3.08 14.19
CA VAL A 29 -2.03 1.68 14.16
C VAL A 29 -0.69 1.56 14.87
N ASN A 30 -0.42 0.40 15.47
CA ASN A 30 0.86 0.12 16.11
C ASN A 30 1.66 -0.95 15.33
N LYS A 31 2.92 -1.19 15.74
CA LYS A 31 3.79 -2.14 15.04
C LYS A 31 3.23 -3.56 14.99
N ALA A 32 2.75 -4.09 16.11
CA ALA A 32 2.19 -5.44 16.17
C ALA A 32 0.99 -5.64 15.22
N GLN A 33 0.14 -4.61 15.07
CA GLN A 33 -0.96 -4.64 14.10
C GLN A 33 -0.45 -4.68 12.65
N ILE A 34 0.65 -3.97 12.33
CA ILE A 34 1.26 -4.02 10.99
C ILE A 34 1.92 -5.38 10.73
N GLU A 35 2.58 -5.96 11.72
CA GLU A 35 3.17 -7.30 11.63
C GLU A 35 2.09 -8.36 11.32
N ALA A 36 0.94 -8.26 12.00
CA ALA A 36 -0.20 -9.14 11.77
C ALA A 36 -0.81 -9.02 10.36
N LEU A 37 -0.62 -7.89 9.66
CA LEU A 37 -1.07 -7.75 8.27
C LEU A 37 -0.23 -8.60 7.32
N PHE A 38 1.09 -8.68 7.56
CA PHE A 38 1.94 -9.63 6.83
C PHE A 38 1.51 -11.06 7.12
N ASP A 39 1.28 -11.41 8.40
CA ASP A 39 0.88 -12.77 8.76
C ASP A 39 -0.45 -13.16 8.09
N LYS A 40 -1.44 -12.26 8.12
CA LYS A 40 -2.70 -12.44 7.39
C LYS A 40 -2.48 -12.65 5.89
N TRP A 41 -1.65 -11.82 5.25
CA TRP A 41 -1.32 -11.97 3.84
C TRP A 41 -0.62 -13.31 3.57
N ASN A 42 0.31 -13.73 4.42
CA ASN A 42 1.04 -14.99 4.30
C ASN A 42 0.13 -16.22 4.51
N GLU A 43 -0.81 -16.17 5.46
CA GLU A 43 -1.84 -17.21 5.64
C GLU A 43 -2.75 -17.30 4.41
N SER A 44 -3.07 -16.16 3.77
CA SER A 44 -3.87 -16.18 2.54
C SER A 44 -3.19 -16.97 1.41
N LEU A 45 -1.85 -16.98 1.36
CA LEU A 45 -1.12 -17.79 0.37
C LEU A 45 -1.39 -19.29 0.55
N LYS A 46 -1.53 -19.75 1.79
CA LYS A 46 -1.76 -21.17 2.11
C LYS A 46 -3.13 -21.67 1.63
N THR A 47 -4.06 -20.76 1.37
CA THR A 47 -5.38 -21.12 0.81
C THR A 47 -5.29 -21.59 -0.65
N GLY A 48 -4.21 -21.25 -1.36
CA GLY A 48 -4.08 -21.51 -2.80
C GLY A 48 -5.07 -20.72 -3.67
N ASN A 49 -5.81 -19.76 -3.10
CA ASN A 49 -6.81 -18.96 -3.80
C ASN A 49 -6.28 -17.53 -4.04
N ALA A 50 -6.06 -17.20 -5.31
CA ALA A 50 -5.50 -15.91 -5.73
C ALA A 50 -6.38 -14.71 -5.31
N LYS A 51 -7.71 -14.87 -5.38
CA LYS A 51 -8.67 -13.84 -4.96
C LYS A 51 -8.55 -13.57 -3.45
N THR A 52 -8.43 -14.60 -2.62
CA THR A 52 -8.21 -14.44 -1.17
C THR A 52 -6.92 -13.68 -0.87
N VAL A 53 -5.86 -13.87 -1.66
CA VAL A 53 -4.63 -13.09 -1.53
C VAL A 53 -4.87 -11.63 -1.95
N SER A 54 -5.53 -11.41 -3.09
CA SER A 54 -5.84 -10.08 -3.64
C SER A 54 -6.73 -9.25 -2.72
N GLU A 55 -7.61 -9.87 -1.92
CA GLU A 55 -8.48 -9.17 -0.96
C GLU A 55 -7.72 -8.38 0.13
N ASN A 56 -6.44 -8.69 0.35
CA ASN A 56 -5.55 -7.93 1.24
C ASN A 56 -5.09 -6.59 0.64
N TYR A 57 -5.30 -6.38 -0.65
CA TYR A 57 -4.90 -5.19 -1.39
C TYR A 57 -6.07 -4.21 -1.52
N LEU A 58 -5.75 -2.92 -1.59
CA LEU A 58 -6.69 -1.92 -2.09
C LEU A 58 -6.99 -2.18 -3.57
N SER A 59 -8.17 -1.78 -4.04
CA SER A 59 -8.55 -1.92 -5.45
C SER A 59 -7.54 -1.24 -6.39
N ASP A 60 -6.96 -0.13 -5.97
CA ASP A 60 -5.97 0.67 -6.70
C ASP A 60 -4.51 0.36 -6.32
N ALA A 61 -4.25 -0.72 -5.58
CA ALA A 61 -2.90 -1.01 -5.12
C ALA A 61 -1.92 -1.31 -6.27
N VAL A 62 -0.63 -1.11 -6.03
CA VAL A 62 0.42 -1.46 -6.99
C VAL A 62 1.20 -2.67 -6.50
N LEU A 63 1.32 -3.71 -7.33
CA LEU A 63 2.22 -4.82 -7.09
C LEU A 63 3.34 -4.84 -8.13
N LEU A 64 4.58 -4.79 -7.64
CA LEU A 64 5.83 -4.95 -8.39
C LEU A 64 6.47 -6.27 -7.91
N PRO A 65 6.19 -7.40 -8.58
CA PRO A 65 6.57 -8.71 -8.08
C PRO A 65 7.99 -9.14 -8.48
N THR A 66 8.53 -10.12 -7.77
CA THR A 66 9.92 -10.62 -7.96
C THR A 66 10.17 -11.27 -9.31
N VAL A 67 9.20 -11.99 -9.86
CA VAL A 67 9.39 -12.91 -11.01
C VAL A 67 8.55 -12.52 -12.24
N SER A 68 8.14 -11.25 -12.34
CA SER A 68 7.43 -10.74 -13.51
C SER A 68 7.79 -9.29 -13.77
N ASN A 69 8.14 -8.95 -15.02
CA ASN A 69 8.39 -7.58 -15.44
C ASN A 69 7.12 -6.73 -15.49
N LYS A 70 5.94 -7.37 -15.49
CA LYS A 70 4.65 -6.68 -15.55
C LYS A 70 4.23 -6.23 -14.15
N ALA A 71 4.15 -4.91 -13.95
CA ALA A 71 3.47 -4.31 -12.81
C ALA A 71 1.98 -4.67 -12.82
N ARG A 72 1.39 -4.95 -11.65
CA ARG A 72 -0.04 -5.27 -11.50
C ARG A 72 -0.74 -4.09 -10.83
N LEU A 73 -1.69 -3.49 -11.55
CA LEU A 73 -2.34 -2.23 -11.17
C LEU A 73 -3.84 -2.41 -10.89
N THR A 74 -4.37 -3.59 -11.18
CA THR A 74 -5.79 -3.94 -11.00
C THR A 74 -5.93 -5.24 -10.21
N ASP A 75 -7.11 -5.50 -9.66
CA ASP A 75 -7.40 -6.76 -8.97
C ASP A 75 -7.15 -7.97 -9.87
N ALA A 76 -7.67 -7.96 -11.09
CA ALA A 76 -7.50 -9.05 -12.06
C ALA A 76 -6.02 -9.34 -12.36
N GLU A 77 -5.19 -8.30 -12.48
CA GLU A 77 -3.76 -8.47 -12.72
C GLU A 77 -3.00 -9.00 -11.50
N ARG A 78 -3.43 -8.64 -10.27
CA ARG A 78 -2.87 -9.22 -9.05
C ARG A 78 -3.28 -10.68 -8.90
N GLU A 79 -4.54 -11.01 -9.19
CA GLU A 79 -5.06 -12.37 -9.16
C GLU A 79 -4.30 -13.27 -10.14
N ASP A 80 -4.13 -12.86 -11.40
CA ASP A 80 -3.33 -13.58 -12.41
C ASP A 80 -1.90 -13.87 -11.92
N TYR A 81 -1.25 -12.89 -11.28
CA TYR A 81 0.07 -13.10 -10.69
C TYR A 81 0.04 -14.18 -9.60
N PHE A 82 -0.93 -14.08 -8.68
CA PHE A 82 -1.03 -15.00 -7.56
C PHE A 82 -1.43 -16.40 -7.99
N GLU A 83 -2.22 -16.59 -9.05
CA GLU A 83 -2.48 -17.93 -9.60
C GLU A 83 -1.18 -18.68 -9.90
N HIS A 84 -0.21 -18.00 -10.54
CA HIS A 84 1.08 -18.59 -10.89
C HIS A 84 1.99 -18.74 -9.68
N PHE A 85 2.02 -17.74 -8.80
CA PHE A 85 2.85 -17.77 -7.59
C PHE A 85 2.42 -18.88 -6.63
N LEU A 86 1.10 -19.04 -6.44
CA LEU A 86 0.51 -20.02 -5.53
C LEU A 86 0.65 -21.46 -6.01
N ALA A 87 0.84 -21.70 -7.31
CA ALA A 87 1.12 -23.03 -7.84
C ALA A 87 2.36 -23.69 -7.18
N LYS A 88 3.32 -22.88 -6.70
CA LYS A 88 4.52 -23.35 -5.98
C LYS A 88 4.32 -23.53 -4.47
N LYS A 89 3.12 -23.25 -3.96
CA LYS A 89 2.76 -23.31 -2.53
C LYS A 89 3.75 -22.54 -1.63
N PRO A 90 3.95 -21.23 -1.87
CA PRO A 90 4.91 -20.43 -1.13
C PRO A 90 4.50 -20.25 0.34
N THR A 91 5.49 -20.26 1.23
CA THR A 91 5.37 -19.81 2.62
C THR A 91 6.46 -18.79 2.88
N GLY A 92 6.09 -17.56 3.23
CA GLY A 92 7.03 -16.49 3.53
C GLY A 92 7.45 -16.48 5.01
N LYS A 93 8.70 -16.11 5.26
CA LYS A 93 9.24 -15.80 6.58
C LYS A 93 9.98 -14.46 6.53
N ILE A 94 9.68 -13.56 7.47
CA ILE A 94 10.39 -12.30 7.62
C ILE A 94 11.77 -12.55 8.23
N ASP A 95 12.81 -12.05 7.58
CA ASP A 95 14.20 -12.16 8.05
C ASP A 95 14.65 -10.84 8.70
N SER A 96 14.22 -9.71 8.15
CA SER A 96 14.42 -8.38 8.74
C SER A 96 13.22 -7.48 8.50
N ARG A 97 13.01 -6.51 9.40
CA ARG A 97 11.83 -5.65 9.41
C ARG A 97 12.14 -4.28 9.99
N THR A 98 11.68 -3.25 9.28
CA THR A 98 11.63 -1.86 9.75
C THR A 98 10.22 -1.32 9.47
N ILE A 99 9.53 -0.92 10.54
CA ILE A 99 8.19 -0.35 10.45
C ILE A 99 8.23 1.16 10.67
N ARG A 100 7.59 1.92 9.76
CA ARG A 100 7.30 3.35 9.92
C ARG A 100 5.80 3.59 9.94
N LEU A 101 5.33 4.31 10.94
CA LEU A 101 3.91 4.61 11.16
C LEU A 101 3.59 6.05 10.74
N GLY A 102 2.42 6.26 10.16
CA GLY A 102 1.91 7.57 9.78
C GLY A 102 0.39 7.67 9.94
N CYS A 103 -0.17 8.84 9.61
CA CYS A 103 -1.62 9.04 9.61
C CYS A 103 -2.27 8.22 8.50
N ASN A 104 -3.18 7.31 8.84
CA ASN A 104 -3.89 6.41 7.90
C ASN A 104 -2.97 5.60 6.98
N LYS A 105 -1.67 5.52 7.32
CA LYS A 105 -0.62 4.91 6.50
C LYS A 105 0.43 4.22 7.36
N ALA A 106 1.02 3.15 6.85
CA ALA A 106 2.19 2.52 7.43
C ALA A 106 3.09 1.92 6.35
N ILE A 107 4.36 1.71 6.68
CA ILE A 107 5.34 1.05 5.84
C ILE A 107 5.95 -0.10 6.66
N ASP A 108 5.98 -1.30 6.09
CA ASP A 108 6.74 -2.46 6.57
C ASP A 108 7.72 -2.86 5.47
N ALA A 109 9.02 -2.75 5.74
CA ALA A 109 10.06 -3.02 4.76
C ALA A 109 11.22 -3.79 5.37
N GLY A 110 11.85 -4.61 4.54
CA GLY A 110 13.00 -5.41 4.96
C GLY A 110 13.27 -6.54 3.99
N THR A 111 13.65 -7.69 4.52
CA THR A 111 13.93 -8.91 3.77
C THR A 111 13.08 -10.06 4.26
N TYR A 112 12.72 -10.95 3.35
CA TYR A 112 12.03 -12.18 3.64
C TYR A 112 12.56 -13.33 2.80
N THR A 113 12.23 -14.55 3.20
CA THR A 113 12.53 -15.75 2.46
C THR A 113 11.25 -16.53 2.22
N PHE A 114 10.99 -16.87 0.96
CA PHE A 114 9.95 -17.84 0.61
C PHE A 114 10.53 -19.24 0.58
N THR A 115 9.83 -20.18 1.20
CA THR A 115 10.04 -21.62 1.03
C THR A 115 8.89 -22.17 0.19
N PHE A 116 9.20 -22.99 -0.81
CA PHE A 116 8.23 -23.63 -1.69
C PHE A 116 8.04 -25.12 -1.34
N ALA A 117 7.03 -25.76 -1.94
CA ALA A 117 6.73 -27.18 -1.67
C ALA A 117 7.88 -28.14 -2.03
N ASP A 118 8.72 -27.79 -3.01
CA ASP A 118 9.91 -28.54 -3.39
C ASP A 118 11.12 -28.32 -2.46
N LYS A 119 10.92 -27.56 -1.37
CA LYS A 119 11.93 -27.13 -0.39
C LYS A 119 12.96 -26.14 -0.93
N SER A 120 12.83 -25.68 -2.17
CA SER A 120 13.61 -24.55 -2.66
C SER A 120 13.26 -23.28 -1.88
N THR A 121 14.23 -22.38 -1.77
CA THR A 121 14.08 -21.10 -1.10
C THR A 121 14.47 -19.94 -2.00
N VAL A 122 13.80 -18.80 -1.83
CA VAL A 122 14.15 -17.54 -2.49
C VAL A 122 14.13 -16.44 -1.44
N SER A 123 15.30 -15.85 -1.19
CA SER A 123 15.44 -14.64 -0.38
C SER A 123 15.21 -13.40 -1.25
N ALA A 124 14.49 -12.44 -0.71
CA ALA A 124 14.10 -11.24 -1.42
C ALA A 124 13.93 -10.06 -0.46
N ARG A 125 14.05 -8.87 -1.01
CA ARG A 125 13.67 -7.62 -0.36
C ARG A 125 12.17 -7.39 -0.56
N TYR A 126 11.54 -6.72 0.39
CA TYR A 126 10.14 -6.32 0.28
C TYR A 126 9.90 -4.90 0.79
N THR A 127 8.82 -4.31 0.30
CA THR A 127 8.19 -3.12 0.88
C THR A 127 6.68 -3.29 0.75
N PHE A 128 6.00 -3.42 1.88
CA PHE A 128 4.56 -3.25 1.99
C PHE A 128 4.27 -1.84 2.48
N THR A 129 3.49 -1.09 1.73
CA THR A 129 2.81 0.09 2.26
C THR A 129 1.36 -0.27 2.52
N TYR A 130 0.84 0.20 3.64
CA TYR A 130 -0.54 -0.01 4.05
C TYR A 130 -1.26 1.33 4.13
N ALA A 131 -2.54 1.33 3.80
CA ALA A 131 -3.42 2.46 4.06
C ALA A 131 -4.77 1.99 4.65
N TRP A 132 -5.41 2.88 5.38
CA TRP A 132 -6.78 2.70 5.86
C TRP A 132 -7.79 3.08 4.78
N ASP A 133 -8.69 2.17 4.41
CA ASP A 133 -9.71 2.40 3.37
C ASP A 133 -11.06 2.90 3.91
N GLY A 134 -11.14 3.22 5.21
CA GLY A 134 -12.38 3.52 5.93
C GLY A 134 -12.93 2.34 6.72
N LYS A 135 -12.51 1.10 6.40
CA LYS A 135 -13.01 -0.14 7.03
C LYS A 135 -11.89 -1.04 7.54
N ALA A 136 -10.78 -1.14 6.81
CA ALA A 136 -9.67 -2.03 7.12
C ALA A 136 -8.33 -1.44 6.65
N TRP A 137 -7.25 -1.90 7.29
CA TRP A 137 -5.90 -1.70 6.78
C TRP A 137 -5.63 -2.68 5.65
N LYS A 138 -5.23 -2.16 4.49
CA LYS A 138 -4.94 -2.93 3.28
C LYS A 138 -3.63 -2.49 2.65
N ILE A 139 -3.06 -3.37 1.84
CA ILE A 139 -1.83 -3.11 1.09
C ILE A 139 -2.15 -2.09 -0.01
N SER A 140 -1.48 -0.94 0.01
CA SER A 140 -1.53 0.07 -1.06
C SER A 140 -0.43 -0.12 -2.09
N THR A 141 0.75 -0.59 -1.67
CA THR A 141 1.85 -0.93 -2.58
C THR A 141 2.60 -2.12 -2.01
N HIS A 142 2.93 -3.07 -2.88
CA HIS A 142 3.84 -4.17 -2.59
C HIS A 142 4.95 -4.18 -3.66
N HIS A 143 6.18 -3.93 -3.24
CA HIS A 143 7.36 -4.18 -4.06
C HIS A 143 8.10 -5.38 -3.49
N SER A 144 8.39 -6.38 -4.33
CA SER A 144 9.34 -7.44 -3.99
C SER A 144 10.36 -7.65 -5.10
N SER A 145 11.63 -7.83 -4.70
CA SER A 145 12.75 -8.00 -5.63
C SER A 145 13.71 -9.03 -5.07
N ALA A 146 14.33 -9.83 -5.95
CA ALA A 146 15.38 -10.76 -5.56
C ALA A 146 16.55 -10.01 -4.88
N MET A 147 17.37 -10.74 -4.15
CA MET A 147 18.66 -10.20 -3.69
C MET A 147 19.53 -9.88 -4.93
N PRO A 148 20.16 -8.70 -4.97
CA PRO A 148 20.88 -8.26 -6.17
C PRO A 148 22.24 -8.96 -6.38
N GLU A 149 22.79 -9.61 -5.36
CA GLU A 149 24.11 -10.27 -5.37
C GLU A 149 24.00 -11.81 -5.43
N GLY A 150 22.85 -12.33 -5.88
CA GLY A 150 22.60 -13.76 -6.01
C GLY A 150 23.42 -14.44 -7.11
#